data_AF-A0A1T4N0J1-F1
#
_entry.id   AF-A0A1T4N0J1-F1
#
_cell.length_a   1.000
_cell.length_b   1.000
_cell.length_c   1.000
_cell.angle_alpha   90.00
_cell.angle_beta   90.00
_cell.angle_gamma   90.00
#
_symmetry.space_group_name_H-M   'P 1'
#
loop_
_entity.id
_entity.type
_entity.pdbx_description
1 polymer ?
#
loop_
_entity_poly.entity_id
_entity_poly.type
_entity_poly.pdbx_seq_one_letter_code
_entity_poly.pdbx_strand_id
1 'polypeptide(L)' 'MKKFSFLVLCIVACLVLSGCAVGWHKQGVSEYETENALAQCEYEAGKDHVERGDFVSNCMKRQGFRWY' A
#
# COMPACT_ATOMS: atom_id res chain seq x y z
N MET A 1 8.94 18.75 -36.38
CA MET A 1 9.56 18.32 -35.10
C MET A 1 8.75 18.70 -33.85
N LYS A 2 8.12 19.89 -33.79
CA LYS A 2 7.31 20.35 -32.63
C LYS A 2 6.15 19.42 -32.22
N LYS A 3 5.50 18.76 -33.20
CA LYS A 3 4.38 17.82 -32.98
C LYS A 3 4.80 16.51 -32.28
N PHE A 4 6.03 16.06 -32.51
CA PHE A 4 6.57 14.83 -31.91
C PHE A 4 6.98 15.06 -30.44
N SER A 5 7.49 16.25 -30.14
CA SER A 5 7.85 16.66 -28.78
C SER A 5 6.64 16.72 -27.84
N PHE A 6 5.48 17.16 -28.35
CA PHE A 6 4.24 17.20 -27.57
C PHE A 6 3.71 15.81 -27.23
N LEU A 7 3.84 14.87 -28.17
CA LEU A 7 3.40 13.47 -28.01
C LEU A 7 4.24 12.74 -26.95
N VAL A 8 5.56 12.95 -26.96
CA VAL A 8 6.46 12.41 -25.94
C VAL A 8 6.13 12.97 -24.55
N LEU A 9 5.84 14.27 -24.45
CA LEU A 9 5.47 14.91 -23.18
C LEU A 9 4.18 14.31 -22.59
N CYS A 10 3.16 14.06 -23.42
CA CYS A 10 1.91 13.43 -22.97
C CYS A 10 2.13 11.98 -22.48
N ILE A 11 2.96 11.21 -23.17
CA ILE A 11 3.26 9.82 -22.77
C ILE A 11 3.98 9.79 -21.42
N VAL A 12 4.95 10.69 -21.20
CA VAL A 12 5.66 10.81 -19.92
C VAL A 12 4.70 11.24 -18.81
N ALA A 13 3.79 12.18 -19.05
CA ALA A 13 2.80 12.60 -18.06
C ALA A 13 1.87 11.45 -17.63
N CYS A 14 1.42 10.61 -18.58
CA CYS A 14 0.59 9.45 -18.26
C CYS A 14 1.34 8.40 -17.42
N LEU A 15 2.64 8.19 -17.67
CA LEU A 15 3.47 7.25 -16.90
C LEU A 15 3.73 7.72 -15.47
N VAL A 16 3.82 9.03 -15.24
CA VAL A 16 4.00 9.59 -13.89
C VAL A 16 2.71 9.50 -13.06
N LEU A 17 1.55 9.53 -13.72
CA LEU A 17 0.24 9.46 -13.06
C LEU A 17 -0.23 8.04 -12.74
N SER A 18 0.41 7.00 -13.29
CA SER A 18 0.04 5.60 -13.04
C SER A 18 0.69 4.98 -11.80
N GLY A 19 1.18 5.80 -10.86
CA GLY A 19 1.70 5.33 -9.59
C GLY A 19 0.57 4.80 -8.69
N CYS A 20 0.15 3.56 -8.91
CA CYS A 20 -0.71 2.86 -7.96
C CYS A 20 0.13 2.53 -6.72
N ALA A 21 -0.14 3.19 -5.59
CA ALA A 21 0.44 2.80 -4.31
C ALA A 21 -0.20 1.48 -3.87
N VAL A 22 0.55 0.38 -3.99
CA VAL A 22 0.13 -0.94 -3.53
C VAL A 22 0.46 -1.05 -2.05
N GLY A 23 -0.53 -1.31 -1.20
CA GLY A 23 -0.30 -1.45 0.23
C GLY A 23 -1.55 -1.38 1.10
N TRP A 24 -1.33 -1.48 2.41
CA TRP A 24 -2.39 -1.28 3.39
C TRP A 24 -2.74 0.21 3.46
N HIS A 25 -4.03 0.51 3.49
CA HIS A 25 -4.52 1.87 3.61
C HIS A 25 -5.76 1.95 4.51
N LYS A 26 -5.86 3.07 5.23
CA LYS A 26 -7.03 3.45 6.02
C LYS A 26 -7.16 4.97 5.97
N GLN A 27 -8.38 5.45 5.71
CA GLN A 27 -8.65 6.88 5.58
C GLN A 27 -8.33 7.61 6.90
N GLY A 28 -7.59 8.72 6.80
CA GLY A 28 -7.20 9.55 7.94
C GLY A 28 -6.06 8.98 8.79
N VAL A 29 -5.39 7.92 8.34
CA VAL A 29 -4.24 7.32 9.00
C VAL A 29 -3.00 7.59 8.18
N SER A 30 -1.93 8.01 8.84
CA SER A 30 -0.63 8.26 8.19
C SER A 30 0.04 6.96 7.75
N GLU A 31 1.00 7.05 6.84
CA GLU A 31 1.83 5.90 6.44
C GLU A 31 2.57 5.32 7.64
N TYR A 32 3.15 6.17 8.49
CA TYR A 32 3.81 5.75 9.73
C TYR A 32 2.89 4.96 10.68
N GLU A 33 1.65 5.41 10.87
CA GLU A 33 0.68 4.67 11.68
C GLU A 33 0.25 3.35 11.02
N THR A 34 0.20 3.32 9.69
CA THR A 34 -0.08 2.10 8.93
C THR A 34 1.04 1.08 9.11
N GLU A 35 2.30 1.51 9.03
CA GLU A 35 3.47 0.67 9.26
C GLU A 35 3.52 0.14 10.70
N ASN A 36 3.21 0.98 11.69
CA ASN A 36 3.12 0.55 13.09
C ASN A 36 2.04 -0.53 13.28
N ALA A 37 0.86 -0.36 12.67
CA ALA A 37 -0.22 -1.35 12.74
C ALA A 37 0.19 -2.68 12.10
N LEU A 38 0.88 -2.63 10.96
CA LEU A 38 1.40 -3.82 10.28
C LEU A 38 2.45 -4.54 11.14
N ALA A 39 3.42 -3.80 11.68
CA ALA A 39 4.46 -4.35 12.54
C ALA A 39 3.89 -5.01 13.79
N GLN A 40 2.84 -4.43 14.38
CA GLN A 40 2.12 -5.04 15.50
C GLN A 40 1.49 -6.38 15.11
N CYS A 41 0.77 -6.43 13.98
CA CYS A 41 0.15 -7.68 13.50
C CYS A 41 1.20 -8.77 13.23
N GLU A 42 2.36 -8.41 12.69
CA GLU A 42 3.45 -9.36 12.45
C GLU A 42 4.07 -9.88 13.74
N TYR A 43 4.24 -9.00 14.74
CA TYR A 43 4.72 -9.38 16.05
C TYR A 43 3.77 -10.37 16.75
N GLU A 44 2.46 -10.10 16.70
CA GLU A 44 1.43 -10.99 17.25
C GLU A 44 1.43 -12.35 16.55
N ALA A 45 1.56 -12.38 15.22
CA ALA A 45 1.67 -13.64 14.47
C ALA A 45 2.88 -14.48 14.92
N GLY A 46 4.02 -13.82 15.14
CA GLY A 46 5.25 -14.48 15.60
C GLY A 46 5.14 -15.02 17.03
N LYS A 47 4.43 -14.30 17.92
CA LYS A 47 4.21 -14.71 19.31
C LYS A 47 3.31 -15.95 19.42
N ASP A 48 2.28 -16.02 18.59
CA ASP A 48 1.26 -17.08 18.68
C ASP A 48 1.59 -18.29 17.78
N HIS A 49 2.77 -18.31 17.13
CA HIS A 49 3.24 -19.37 16.22
C HIS A 49 2.26 -19.75 15.11
N VAL A 50 1.43 -18.80 14.68
CA VAL A 50 0.40 -18.98 13.64
C VAL A 50 0.95 -18.66 12.26
N GLU A 51 0.29 -19.22 11.23
CA GLU A 51 0.63 -18.90 9.83
C GLU A 51 0.49 -17.38 9.58
N ARG A 52 1.61 -16.77 9.20
CA ARG A 52 1.77 -15.30 9.15
C ARG A 52 0.86 -14.64 8.12
N GLY A 53 0.61 -15.29 6.98
CA GLY A 53 -0.12 -14.69 5.86
C GLY A 53 -1.56 -14.31 6.20
N ASP A 54 -2.37 -15.30 6.59
CA ASP A 54 -3.79 -15.08 6.89
C ASP A 54 -3.98 -14.32 8.20
N PHE A 55 -3.12 -14.55 9.20
CA PHE A 55 -3.20 -13.84 10.47
C PHE A 55 -2.98 -12.34 10.29
N VAL A 56 -1.89 -11.93 9.63
CA VAL A 56 -1.57 -10.50 9.45
C VAL A 56 -2.65 -9.81 8.61
N SER A 57 -3.13 -10.47 7.54
CA SER A 57 -4.22 -9.95 6.71
C SER A 57 -5.51 -9.74 7.52
N ASN A 58 -5.90 -10.71 8.34
CA ASN A 58 -7.10 -10.60 9.18
C ASN A 58 -6.93 -9.57 10.29
N CYS A 59 -5.75 -9.48 10.90
CA CYS A 59 -5.41 -8.47 11.89
C CYS A 59 -5.53 -7.05 11.30
N MET A 60 -4.94 -6.80 10.13
CA MET A 60 -5.03 -5.52 9.44
C MET A 60 -6.48 -5.17 9.06
N LYS A 61 -7.24 -6.14 8.51
CA LYS A 61 -8.66 -5.95 8.20
C LYS A 61 -9.51 -5.64 9.43
N ARG A 62 -9.23 -6.30 10.56
CA ARG A 62 -9.91 -6.06 11.85
C ARG A 62 -9.67 -4.64 12.37
N GLN A 63 -8.47 -4.09 12.15
CA GLN A 63 -8.14 -2.71 12.47
C GLN A 63 -8.73 -1.67 11.49
N GLY A 64 -9.41 -2.14 10.43
CA GLY A 64 -10.09 -1.31 9.44
C GLY A 64 -9.24 -0.95 8.22
N PHE A 65 -8.05 -1.53 8.07
CA PHE A 65 -7.25 -1.35 6.87
C PHE A 65 -7.82 -2.16 5.68
N ARG A 66 -7.46 -1.72 4.48
CA ARG A 66 -7.78 -2.37 3.21
C ARG A 66 -6.52 -2.46 2.37
N TRP A 67 -6.37 -3.55 1.63
CA TRP A 67 -5.28 -3.75 0.69
C TRP A 67 -5.71 -3.19 -0.67
N TYR A 68 -4.90 -2.30 -1.24
CA TYR A 68 -5.07 -1.72 -2.56
C TYR A 68 -3.85 -2.00 -3.43
#